data_AF-T2IRA2-F1
#
_entry.id   AF-T2IRA2-F1
#
_cell.length_a   1.000
_cell.length_b   1.000
_cell.length_c   1.000
_cell.angle_alpha   90.00
_cell.angle_beta   90.00
_cell.angle_gamma   90.00
#
_symmetry.space_group_name_H-M   'P 1'
#
loop_
_entity.id
_entity.type
_entity.pdbx_description
1 polymer ?
#
loop_
_entity_poly.entity_id
_entity_poly.type
_entity_poly.pdbx_seq_one_letter_code
_entity_poly.pdbx_strand_id
1 'polypeptide(L)'
;MAEETGLIVPLGEWILREACRQIRDWHERFPRYPALIMSVNLSGRQFSEPNLVKQIQRILEAAGVEGDRLKLEITESMMMNNVEEAIALLNSLKDFGITVKY
;
A
#
# COMPACT_ATOMS: atom_id res chain seq x y z
N MET A 1 -7.32 -13.77 -14.41
CA MET A 1 -7.01 -12.86 -15.55
C MET A 1 -5.87 -11.87 -15.25
N ALA A 2 -6.02 -10.81 -14.43
CA ALA A 2 -4.90 -9.88 -14.15
C ALA A 2 -3.80 -10.50 -13.26
N GLU A 3 -4.20 -11.29 -12.25
CA GLU A 3 -3.24 -12.03 -11.43
C GLU A 3 -2.51 -13.07 -12.27
N GLU A 4 -3.21 -13.97 -12.95
CA GLU A 4 -2.60 -15.03 -13.77
C GLU A 4 -1.56 -14.50 -14.78
N THR A 5 -1.86 -13.36 -15.42
CA THR A 5 -0.99 -12.72 -16.43
C THR A 5 0.13 -11.86 -15.84
N GLY A 6 0.16 -11.64 -14.52
CA GLY A 6 1.12 -10.76 -13.86
C GLY A 6 0.83 -9.26 -14.01
N LEU A 7 -0.18 -8.88 -14.79
CA LEU A 7 -0.63 -7.49 -14.95
C LEU A 7 -1.11 -6.87 -13.64
N ILE A 8 -1.42 -7.69 -12.64
CA ILE A 8 -1.78 -7.20 -11.30
C ILE A 8 -0.67 -6.35 -10.65
N VAL A 9 0.60 -6.61 -10.96
CA VAL A 9 1.73 -5.86 -10.39
C VAL A 9 1.77 -4.41 -10.92
N PRO A 10 1.86 -4.16 -12.25
CA PRO A 10 1.82 -2.79 -12.77
C PRO A 10 0.48 -2.09 -12.55
N LEU A 11 -0.63 -2.83 -12.55
CA LEU A 11 -1.94 -2.26 -12.22
C LEU A 11 -1.97 -1.78 -10.76
N GLY A 12 -1.49 -2.61 -9.84
CA GLY A 12 -1.44 -2.27 -8.42
C GLY A 12 -0.50 -1.11 -8.12
N GLU A 13 0.61 -0.97 -8.86
CA GLU A 13 1.44 0.25 -8.80
C GLU A 13 0.64 1.50 -9.18
N TRP A 14 -0.08 1.44 -10.31
CA TRP A 14 -0.90 2.56 -10.77
C TRP A 14 -1.99 2.91 -9.74
N ILE A 15 -2.66 1.90 -9.17
CA ILE A 15 -3.67 2.09 -8.12
C ILE A 15 -3.08 2.80 -6.91
N LEU A 16 -1.90 2.38 -6.44
CA LEU A 16 -1.22 3.01 -5.29
C LEU A 16 -0.88 4.48 -5.56
N ARG A 17 -0.43 4.79 -6.79
CA ARG A 17 -0.14 6.17 -7.20
C ARG A 17 -1.40 7.03 -7.18
N GLU A 18 -2.49 6.51 -7.75
CA GLU A 18 -3.76 7.23 -7.81
C GLU A 18 -4.38 7.39 -6.42
N ALA A 19 -4.25 6.39 -5.56
CA ALA A 19 -4.66 6.47 -4.16
C ALA A 19 -3.93 7.59 -3.42
N CYS A 20 -2.60 7.65 -3.53
CA CYS A 20 -1.81 8.69 -2.88
C CYS A 20 -2.13 10.08 -3.44
N ARG A 21 -2.29 10.21 -4.76
CA ARG A 21 -2.74 11.45 -5.40
C ARG A 21 -4.10 11.90 -4.83
N GLN A 22 -5.05 10.98 -4.72
CA GLN A 22 -6.39 11.27 -4.24
C GLN A 22 -6.42 11.61 -2.73
N ILE A 23 -5.59 10.98 -1.91
CA ILE A 23 -5.40 11.33 -0.50
C ILE A 23 -4.95 12.80 -0.39
N ARG A 24 -3.93 13.19 -1.16
CA ARG A 24 -3.41 14.57 -1.17
C ARG A 24 -4.50 15.58 -1.53
N ASP A 25 -5.22 15.32 -2.63
CA ASP A 25 -6.33 16.16 -3.09
C ASP A 25 -7.41 16.31 -2.00
N TRP A 26 -7.73 15.24 -1.26
CA TRP A 26 -8.73 15.30 -0.20
C TRP A 26 -8.25 16.11 1.01
N HIS A 27 -6.99 16.00 1.42
CA HIS A 27 -6.46 16.82 2.52
C HIS A 27 -6.47 18.32 2.18
N GLU A 28 -6.13 18.67 0.94
CA GLU A 28 -6.17 20.07 0.48
C GLU A 28 -7.60 20.62 0.41
N ARG A 29 -8.54 19.81 -0.07
CA ARG A 29 -9.95 20.23 -0.22
C ARG A 29 -10.72 20.24 1.10
N PHE A 30 -10.34 19.39 2.05
CA PHE A 30 -11.07 19.17 3.29
C PHE A 30 -10.17 19.35 4.52
N PRO A 31 -9.62 20.55 4.77
CA PRO A 31 -8.65 20.78 5.85
C PRO A 31 -9.20 20.56 7.26
N ARG A 32 -10.53 20.50 7.42
CA ARG A 32 -11.21 20.16 8.69
C ARG A 32 -11.21 18.65 9.00
N TYR A 33 -10.78 17.81 8.05
CA TYR A 33 -10.72 16.36 8.18
C TYR A 33 -9.29 15.84 7.89
N PRO A 34 -8.28 16.24 8.69
CA PRO A 34 -6.88 15.90 8.42
C PRO A 34 -6.59 14.38 8.58
N ALA A 35 -7.49 13.63 9.21
CA ALA A 35 -7.33 12.22 9.52
C ALA A 35 -7.93 11.26 8.47
N LEU A 36 -8.15 11.71 7.22
CA LEU A 36 -8.62 10.82 6.17
C LEU A 36 -7.55 9.78 5.82
N ILE A 37 -7.93 8.51 5.90
CA ILE A 37 -7.11 7.33 5.58
C ILE A 37 -7.77 6.58 4.43
N MET A 38 -6.99 6.16 3.44
CA MET A 38 -7.47 5.34 2.33
C MET A 38 -6.94 3.90 2.45
N SER A 39 -7.84 2.93 2.29
CA SER A 39 -7.46 1.52 2.14
C SER A 39 -7.20 1.18 0.68
N VAL A 40 -6.11 0.47 0.41
CA VAL A 40 -5.79 -0.12 -0.90
C VAL A 40 -5.56 -1.62 -0.71
N ASN A 41 -6.24 -2.43 -1.53
CA ASN A 41 -6.04 -3.87 -1.53
C ASN A 41 -4.76 -4.24 -2.27
N LEU A 42 -4.00 -5.17 -1.70
CA LEU A 42 -2.75 -5.67 -2.26
C LEU A 42 -2.94 -7.14 -2.64
N SER A 43 -2.54 -7.49 -3.86
CA SER A 43 -2.60 -8.89 -4.29
C SER A 43 -1.46 -9.74 -3.70
N GLY A 44 -1.64 -11.06 -3.70
CA GLY A 44 -0.62 -12.03 -3.30
C GLY A 44 0.68 -11.86 -4.09
N ARG A 45 0.59 -11.65 -5.41
CA ARG A 45 1.77 -11.45 -6.27
C ARG A 45 2.54 -10.20 -5.89
N GLN A 46 1.86 -9.08 -5.64
CA GLN A 46 2.52 -7.84 -5.23
C GLN A 46 3.17 -7.96 -3.86
N PHE A 47 2.54 -8.67 -2.92
CA PHE A 47 3.09 -8.90 -1.58
C PHE A 47 4.42 -9.67 -1.62
N SER A 48 4.58 -10.56 -2.58
CA SER A 48 5.82 -11.30 -2.81
C SER A 48 6.89 -10.51 -3.59
N GLU A 49 6.62 -9.28 -4.05
CA GLU A 49 7.60 -8.49 -4.79
C GLU A 49 8.71 -7.96 -3.86
N PRO A 50 10.00 -8.27 -4.11
CA PRO A 50 11.10 -7.88 -3.21
C PRO A 50 11.25 -6.37 -2.98
N ASN A 51 10.74 -5.56 -3.90
CA ASN A 51 10.88 -4.10 -3.88
C ASN A 51 9.59 -3.36 -3.48
N LEU A 52 8.55 -4.10 -3.05
CA LEU A 52 7.23 -3.51 -2.74
C LEU A 52 7.34 -2.30 -1.79
N VAL A 53 8.06 -2.45 -0.67
CA VAL A 53 8.20 -1.38 0.34
C VAL A 53 8.84 -0.13 -0.25
N LYS A 54 9.98 -0.30 -0.95
CA LYS A 54 10.69 0.82 -1.60
C LYS A 54 9.82 1.50 -2.66
N GLN A 55 9.01 0.73 -3.37
CA GLN A 55 8.09 1.25 -4.35
C GLN A 55 7.00 2.11 -3.71
N ILE A 56 6.35 1.61 -2.65
CA ILE A 56 5.31 2.36 -1.92
C ILE A 56 5.90 3.64 -1.31
N GLN A 57 7.10 3.56 -0.73
CA GLN A 57 7.81 4.71 -0.19
C GLN A 57 7.97 5.81 -1.27
N ARG A 58 8.49 5.46 -2.45
CA ARG A 58 8.66 6.43 -3.55
C ARG A 58 7.33 7.04 -4.00
N ILE A 59 6.24 6.27 -3.96
CA ILE A 59 4.91 6.76 -4.34
C ILE A 59 4.40 7.78 -3.32
N LEU A 60 4.52 7.47 -2.02
CA LEU A 60 4.16 8.38 -0.93
C LEU A 60 4.96 9.68 -0.99
N GLU A 61 6.28 9.57 -1.14
CA GLU A 61 7.19 10.72 -1.29
C GLU A 61 6.82 11.59 -2.50
N ALA A 62 6.59 10.98 -3.66
CA ALA A 62 6.21 11.70 -4.88
C ALA A 62 4.85 12.43 -4.76
N ALA A 63 3.92 11.89 -3.96
CA ALA A 63 2.62 12.50 -3.71
C ALA A 63 2.63 13.49 -2.53
N GLY A 64 3.71 13.54 -1.74
CA GLY A 64 3.78 14.31 -0.50
C GLY A 64 2.74 13.83 0.53
N VAL A 65 2.55 12.51 0.63
CA VAL A 65 1.58 11.88 1.55
C VAL A 65 2.34 11.13 2.63
N GLU A 66 1.96 11.36 3.88
CA GLU A 66 2.48 10.61 5.02
C GLU A 66 1.94 9.17 5.00
N GLY A 67 2.76 8.19 5.39
CA GLY A 67 2.38 6.78 5.37
C GLY A 67 1.18 6.45 6.27
N ASP A 68 0.94 7.23 7.33
CA ASP A 68 -0.21 7.09 8.23
C ASP A 68 -1.58 7.36 7.56
N ARG A 69 -1.56 7.88 6.32
CA ARG A 69 -2.75 8.13 5.49
C ARG A 69 -3.08 6.98 4.54
N LEU A 70 -2.15 6.04 4.37
CA LEU A 70 -2.34 4.86 3.55
C LEU A 70 -2.50 3.61 4.44
N LYS A 71 -3.56 2.86 4.18
CA LYS A 71 -3.78 1.53 4.74
C LYS A 71 -3.70 0.50 3.63
N LEU A 72 -2.95 -0.57 3.85
CA LEU A 72 -2.91 -1.70 2.95
C LEU A 72 -3.80 -2.82 3.49
N GLU A 73 -4.59 -3.41 2.61
CA GLU A 73 -5.42 -4.58 2.91
C GLU A 73 -4.82 -5.79 2.20
N ILE A 74 -4.53 -6.83 2.98
CA ILE A 74 -4.06 -8.14 2.48
C ILE A 74 -5.03 -9.21 2.98
N THR A 75 -4.92 -10.44 2.46
CA THR A 75 -5.72 -11.56 2.96
C THR A 75 -4.94 -12.35 4.02
N GLU A 76 -5.67 -13.05 4.90
CA GLU A 76 -5.07 -13.98 5.86
C GLU A 76 -4.24 -15.08 5.16
N SER A 77 -4.68 -15.56 4.00
CA SER A 77 -3.91 -16.55 3.22
C SER A 77 -2.54 -16.04 2.77
N MET A 78 -2.41 -14.75 2.44
CA MET A 78 -1.12 -14.15 2.08
C MET A 78 -0.15 -14.14 3.28
N MET A 79 -0.68 -13.90 4.49
CA MET A 79 0.10 -13.98 5.73
C MET A 79 0.57 -15.41 6.03
N MET A 80 -0.31 -16.39 5.82
CA MET A 80 -0.05 -17.79 6.19
C MET A 80 0.90 -18.52 5.22
N ASN A 81 1.05 -18.04 3.98
CA ASN A 81 1.93 -18.68 3.00
C ASN A 81 3.41 -18.67 3.41
N ASN A 82 3.89 -17.57 4.01
CA ASN A 82 5.23 -17.48 4.60
C ASN A 82 5.23 -16.44 5.72
N VAL A 83 5.00 -16.91 6.95
CA VAL A 83 4.78 -16.04 8.12
C VAL A 83 6.00 -15.18 8.44
N GLU A 84 7.21 -15.71 8.29
CA GLU A 84 8.45 -14.99 8.64
C GLU A 84 8.72 -13.83 7.68
N GLU A 85 8.61 -14.08 6.36
CA GLU A 85 8.70 -13.04 5.34
C GLU A 85 7.58 -12.02 5.46
N ALA A 86 6.36 -12.47 5.75
CA ALA A 86 5.22 -11.60 5.95
C ALA A 86 5.46 -10.65 7.13
N ILE A 87 5.93 -11.15 8.28
CA ILE A 87 6.25 -10.32 9.46
C ILE A 87 7.34 -9.30 9.12
N ALA A 88 8.40 -9.70 8.42
CA ALA A 88 9.48 -8.79 8.02
C ALA A 88 8.97 -7.66 7.11
N LEU A 89 8.11 -8.00 6.15
CA LEU A 89 7.47 -7.04 5.25
C LEU A 89 6.54 -6.09 6.02
N LEU A 90 5.69 -6.61 6.92
CA LEU A 90 4.78 -5.81 7.74
C LEU A 90 5.53 -4.83 8.64
N ASN A 91 6.62 -5.27 9.28
CA ASN A 91 7.46 -4.40 10.09
C ASN A 91 8.08 -3.29 9.24
N SER A 92 8.60 -3.64 8.05
CA SER A 92 9.15 -2.65 7.12
C SER A 92 8.10 -1.61 6.70
N LEU A 93 6.87 -2.01 6.42
CA LEU A 93 5.77 -1.09 6.11
C LEU A 93 5.41 -0.19 7.29
N LYS A 94 5.38 -0.76 8.50
CA LYS A 94 5.08 -0.04 9.74
C LYS A 94 6.14 1.00 10.08
N ASP A 95 7.41 0.76 9.76
CA ASP A 95 8.49 1.73 9.94
C ASP A 95 8.28 3.02 9.10
N PHE A 96 7.51 2.94 8.02
CA PHE A 96 7.08 4.09 7.21
C PHE A 96 5.71 4.66 7.63
N GLY A 97 5.16 4.22 8.78
CA GLY A 97 3.85 4.65 9.28
C GLY A 97 2.66 4.04 8.54
N ILE A 98 2.89 3.13 7.59
CA ILE A 98 1.82 2.48 6.83
C ILE A 98 1.12 1.46 7.73
N THR A 99 -0.21 1.52 7.77
CA THR A 99 -1.00 0.53 8.50
C THR A 99 -1.37 -0.62 7.58
N VAL A 100 -1.29 -1.86 8.08
CA VAL A 100 -1.75 -3.04 7.34
C VAL A 100 -2.90 -3.71 8.08
N LYS A 101 -3.93 -4.10 7.33
CA LYS A 101 -5.09 -4.87 7.80
C LYS A 101 -5.13 -6.19 7.03
N TYR A 102 -5.38 -7.28 7.75
CA TYR A 102 -5.52 -8.64 7.23
C TYR A 102 -6.70 -9.35 7.86
#